data_AF-A0A0F9SQP8-F1
#
_entry.id   AF-A0A0F9SQP8-F1
#
_cell.length_a   1.000
_cell.length_b   1.000
_cell.length_c   1.000
_cell.angle_alpha   90.00
_cell.angle_beta   90.00
_cell.angle_gamma   90.00
#
_symmetry.space_group_name_H-M   'P 1'
#
loop_
_entity.id
_entity.type
_entity.pdbx_description
1 polymer ?
#
loop_
_entity_poly.entity_id
_entity_poly.type
_entity_poly.pdbx_seq_one_letter_code
_entity_poly.pdbx_strand_id
1 'polypeptide(L)'
;MPNGIFLIKWDEIEGGLIYNKYPEDLEIPNPVVQQLTISHNFTESYIITEEKNWNSVSYYNENKEMIIVLVLSKYDDGNDYLEILEKFNQEIDKETEEETLKEHLKTMFHISLDAFRTTDEVITKLSNEVAFLKTREYDFEVKFQIVTNSNDLSVKGKILFLLAINDGLTLKDFEKMINTSKRWLVSVLETLVKNKVIGYILTKETYYLRV
;
A
#
# COMPACT_ATOMS: atom_id res chain seq x y z
N MET A 1 -0.11 -14.06 0.11
CA MET A 1 1.02 -14.73 0.77
C MET A 1 1.52 -15.90 -0.06
N PRO A 2 2.83 -16.20 0.03
CA PRO A 2 3.41 -17.35 -0.67
C PRO A 2 2.94 -18.66 -0.03
N ASN A 3 2.53 -19.61 -0.88
CA ASN A 3 2.00 -20.92 -0.50
C ASN A 3 3.05 -22.04 -0.53
N GLY A 4 4.16 -21.81 -1.21
CA GLY A 4 5.28 -22.73 -1.24
C GLY A 4 6.39 -22.23 -2.15
N ILE A 5 7.54 -22.88 -2.08
CA ILE A 5 8.69 -22.67 -2.94
C ILE A 5 9.14 -24.02 -3.50
N PHE A 6 9.55 -24.05 -4.77
CA PHE A 6 10.16 -25.24 -5.35
C PHE A 6 11.23 -24.87 -6.38
N LEU A 7 12.11 -25.83 -6.62
CA LEU A 7 13.21 -25.74 -7.57
C LEU A 7 12.96 -26.72 -8.71
N ILE A 8 13.19 -26.27 -9.93
CA ILE A 8 13.17 -27.11 -11.13
C ILE A 8 14.60 -27.24 -11.64
N LYS A 9 15.03 -28.46 -11.95
CA LYS A 9 16.26 -28.72 -12.72
C LYS A 9 15.90 -29.31 -14.08
N TRP A 10 16.75 -29.04 -15.06
CA TRP A 10 16.62 -29.66 -16.38
C TRP A 10 17.17 -31.08 -16.35
N ASP A 11 16.40 -32.02 -16.89
CA ASP A 11 16.79 -33.40 -17.18
C ASP A 11 16.69 -33.66 -18.69
N GLU A 12 17.73 -34.27 -19.26
CA GLU A 12 17.83 -34.50 -20.71
C GLU A 12 16.76 -35.46 -21.27
N ILE A 13 16.11 -36.26 -20.41
CA ILE A 13 15.16 -37.31 -20.78
C ILE A 13 13.73 -36.87 -20.52
N GLU A 14 13.44 -36.32 -19.34
CA GLU A 14 12.07 -35.96 -18.92
C GLU A 14 11.76 -34.45 -19.01
N GLY A 15 12.77 -33.61 -19.28
CA GLY A 15 12.65 -32.15 -19.30
C GLY A 15 12.74 -31.55 -17.90
N GLY A 16 11.90 -30.57 -17.57
CA GLY A 16 11.91 -29.94 -16.25
C GLY A 16 11.43 -30.88 -15.15
N LEU A 17 12.27 -31.16 -14.15
CA LEU A 17 11.97 -31.97 -12.97
C LEU A 17 11.99 -31.15 -11.69
N ILE A 18 11.04 -31.40 -10.80
CA ILE A 18 11.02 -30.79 -9.46
C ILE A 18 12.15 -31.40 -8.65
N TYR A 19 13.17 -30.60 -8.37
CA TYR A 19 14.37 -31.00 -7.65
C TYR A 19 14.15 -30.96 -6.13
N ASN A 20 13.53 -29.89 -5.64
CA ASN A 20 13.19 -29.72 -4.23
C ASN A 20 11.92 -28.89 -4.11
N LYS A 21 11.17 -29.07 -3.03
CA LYS A 21 9.98 -28.27 -2.75
C LYS A 21 9.74 -28.12 -1.25
N TYR A 22 9.10 -27.02 -0.88
CA TYR A 22 8.62 -26.78 0.46
C TYR A 22 7.29 -26.01 0.40
N PRO A 23 6.25 -26.41 1.13
CA PRO A 23 6.19 -27.62 1.96
C PRO A 23 6.16 -28.91 1.11
N GLU A 24 6.41 -30.06 1.73
CA GLU A 24 6.51 -31.36 1.03
C GLU A 24 5.20 -31.82 0.37
N ASP A 25 4.08 -31.40 0.93
CA ASP A 25 2.74 -31.66 0.43
C ASP A 25 2.31 -30.66 -0.66
N LEU A 26 3.19 -29.74 -1.06
CA LEU A 26 2.91 -28.80 -2.15
C LEU A 26 2.62 -29.57 -3.45
N GLU A 27 1.39 -29.46 -3.94
CA GLU A 27 0.94 -30.02 -5.21
C GLU A 27 1.32 -29.08 -6.36
N ILE A 28 2.15 -29.57 -7.28
CA ILE A 28 2.63 -28.79 -8.43
C ILE A 28 2.17 -29.52 -9.70
N PRO A 29 1.28 -28.93 -10.51
CA PRO A 29 0.84 -29.57 -11.74
C PRO A 29 1.99 -29.69 -12.76
N ASN A 30 2.19 -30.87 -13.33
CA ASN A 30 3.20 -31.08 -14.39
C ASN A 30 3.12 -30.07 -15.56
N PRO A 31 1.92 -29.66 -16.05
CA PRO A 31 1.84 -28.65 -17.10
C PRO A 31 2.51 -27.31 -16.72
N VAL A 32 2.44 -26.93 -15.44
CA VAL A 32 3.09 -25.70 -14.94
C VAL A 32 4.61 -25.86 -14.98
N VAL A 33 5.14 -27.00 -14.51
CA VAL A 33 6.58 -27.26 -14.54
C VAL A 33 7.11 -27.15 -15.96
N GLN A 34 6.44 -27.79 -16.92
CA GLN A 34 6.81 -27.75 -18.32
C GLN A 34 6.72 -26.33 -18.91
N GLN A 35 5.63 -25.60 -18.62
CA GLN A 35 5.45 -24.22 -19.07
C GLN A 35 6.56 -23.31 -18.56
N LEU A 36 6.88 -23.35 -17.26
CA LEU A 36 7.94 -22.54 -16.66
C LEU A 36 9.29 -22.87 -17.27
N THR A 37 9.59 -24.16 -17.44
CA THR A 37 10.85 -24.61 -18.02
C THR A 37 11.02 -24.12 -19.46
N ILE A 38 9.96 -24.24 -20.27
CA ILE A 38 9.95 -23.72 -21.64
C ILE A 38 10.11 -22.19 -21.65
N SER A 39 9.42 -21.50 -20.74
CA SER A 39 9.39 -20.03 -20.72
C SER A 39 10.77 -19.44 -20.36
N HIS A 40 11.46 -20.03 -19.38
CA HIS A 40 12.82 -19.63 -19.01
C HIS A 40 13.87 -19.96 -20.08
N ASN A 41 13.64 -20.95 -20.95
CA ASN A 41 14.49 -21.16 -22.13
C ASN A 41 14.44 -20.01 -23.15
N PHE A 42 13.41 -19.14 -23.09
CA PHE A 42 13.25 -18.01 -24.01
C PHE A 42 13.47 -16.66 -23.33
N THR A 43 13.62 -16.61 -22.00
CA THR A 43 13.65 -15.36 -21.25
C THR A 43 14.51 -15.51 -20.00
N GLU A 44 15.62 -14.77 -19.93
CA GLU A 44 16.58 -14.77 -18.82
C GLU A 44 16.15 -13.86 -17.65
N SER A 45 14.84 -13.67 -17.46
CA SER A 45 14.31 -12.72 -16.47
C SER A 45 13.21 -13.33 -15.60
N TYR A 46 12.72 -12.54 -14.64
CA TYR A 46 11.61 -12.95 -13.80
C TYR A 46 10.34 -13.18 -14.63
N ILE A 47 9.67 -14.29 -14.37
CA ILE A 47 8.41 -14.64 -15.03
C ILE A 47 7.32 -14.76 -13.98
N ILE A 48 6.32 -13.89 -14.09
CA ILE A 48 5.07 -13.96 -13.32
C ILE A 48 4.07 -14.77 -14.14
N THR A 49 3.50 -15.81 -13.54
CA THR A 49 2.53 -16.71 -14.17
C THR A 49 1.22 -16.63 -13.39
N GLU A 50 0.19 -16.08 -14.02
CA GLU A 50 -1.17 -15.96 -13.47
C GLU A 50 -2.16 -16.76 -14.32
N GLU A 51 -2.60 -17.88 -13.77
CA GLU A 51 -3.55 -18.82 -14.38
C GLU A 51 -4.76 -19.01 -13.45
N LYS A 52 -5.84 -19.58 -13.99
CA LYS A 52 -7.12 -19.73 -13.24
C LYS A 52 -6.96 -20.37 -11.84
N ASN A 53 -6.05 -21.33 -11.74
CA ASN A 53 -5.76 -22.13 -10.55
C ASN A 53 -4.27 -22.13 -10.15
N TRP A 54 -3.47 -21.21 -10.69
CA TRP A 54 -2.04 -21.16 -10.40
C TRP A 54 -1.55 -19.71 -10.41
N ASN A 55 -0.80 -19.32 -9.39
CA ASN A 55 -0.12 -18.04 -9.35
C ASN A 55 1.31 -18.29 -8.86
N SER A 56 2.31 -17.82 -9.59
CA SER A 56 3.71 -17.96 -9.20
C SER A 56 4.59 -16.89 -9.79
N VAL A 57 5.68 -16.59 -9.10
CA VAL A 57 6.82 -15.87 -9.66
C VAL A 57 8.01 -16.83 -9.74
N SER A 58 8.78 -16.73 -10.82
CA SER A 58 9.91 -17.64 -11.07
C SER A 58 11.11 -16.92 -11.65
N TYR A 59 12.29 -17.46 -11.38
CA TYR A 59 13.58 -16.92 -11.84
C TYR A 59 14.53 -18.05 -12.20
N TYR A 60 15.24 -17.90 -13.32
CA TYR A 60 16.27 -18.85 -13.74
C TYR A 60 17.64 -18.45 -13.17
N ASN A 61 18.21 -19.33 -12.36
CA ASN A 61 19.58 -19.21 -11.87
C ASN A 61 20.53 -19.87 -12.87
N GLU A 62 21.30 -19.04 -13.58
CA GLU A 62 22.28 -19.50 -14.57
C GLU A 62 23.45 -20.28 -13.96
N ASN A 63 23.94 -19.87 -12.78
CA ASN A 63 25.11 -20.48 -12.14
C ASN A 63 24.88 -21.93 -11.72
N LYS A 64 23.63 -22.25 -11.36
CA LYS A 64 23.21 -23.56 -10.86
C LYS A 64 22.32 -24.31 -11.84
N GLU A 65 22.05 -23.73 -13.01
CA GLU A 65 21.17 -24.27 -14.06
C GLU A 65 19.82 -24.76 -13.49
N MET A 66 19.17 -23.90 -12.69
CA MET A 66 17.90 -24.24 -12.03
C MET A 66 16.91 -23.09 -12.02
N ILE A 67 15.62 -23.40 -12.03
CA ILE A 67 14.55 -22.42 -11.91
C ILE A 67 14.04 -22.43 -10.47
N ILE A 68 14.05 -21.26 -9.84
CA ILE A 68 13.47 -21.02 -8.52
C ILE A 68 12.04 -20.54 -8.73
N VAL A 69 11.06 -21.18 -8.08
CA VAL A 69 9.64 -20.85 -8.22
C VAL A 69 9.02 -20.63 -6.86
N LEU A 70 8.43 -19.45 -6.66
CA LEU A 70 7.62 -19.13 -5.50
C LEU A 70 6.14 -19.18 -5.89
N VAL A 71 5.40 -20.11 -5.28
CA VAL A 71 3.96 -20.26 -5.46
C VAL A 71 3.26 -19.24 -4.59
N LEU A 72 2.32 -18.50 -5.18
CA LEU A 72 1.62 -17.40 -4.55
C LEU A 72 0.14 -17.74 -4.35
N SER A 73 -0.53 -16.96 -3.51
CA SER A 73 -1.99 -17.01 -3.43
C SER A 73 -2.60 -16.36 -4.66
N LYS A 74 -3.82 -16.77 -5.03
CA LYS A 74 -4.51 -16.30 -6.23
C LYS A 74 -4.65 -14.76 -6.35
N TYR A 75 -4.64 -14.06 -5.22
CA TYR A 75 -4.86 -12.61 -5.16
C TYR A 75 -3.58 -11.80 -4.93
N ASP A 76 -2.43 -12.46 -4.87
CA ASP A 76 -1.15 -11.78 -4.71
C ASP A 76 -0.61 -11.27 -6.04
N ASP A 77 -0.01 -10.10 -6.03
CA ASP A 77 0.76 -9.58 -7.17
C ASP A 77 2.18 -10.18 -7.14
N GLY A 78 2.59 -10.86 -8.21
CA GLY A 78 3.93 -11.44 -8.31
C GLY A 78 5.08 -10.42 -8.23
N ASN A 79 4.82 -9.15 -8.54
CA ASN A 79 5.82 -8.09 -8.47
C ASN A 79 6.31 -7.83 -7.04
N ASP A 80 5.44 -8.01 -6.04
CA ASP A 80 5.77 -7.80 -4.62
C ASP A 80 6.82 -8.80 -4.11
N TYR A 81 7.05 -9.88 -4.86
CA TYR A 81 7.91 -10.99 -4.47
C TYR A 81 9.25 -11.03 -5.21
N LEU A 82 9.49 -10.10 -6.13
CA LEU A 82 10.72 -10.06 -6.94
C LEU A 82 11.97 -9.86 -6.07
N GLU A 83 11.93 -8.92 -5.12
CA GLU A 83 13.07 -8.64 -4.23
C GLU A 83 13.40 -9.86 -3.33
N ILE A 84 12.36 -10.59 -2.91
CA ILE A 84 12.53 -11.81 -2.11
C ILE A 84 13.16 -12.91 -2.97
N LEU A 85 12.68 -13.08 -4.20
CA LEU A 85 13.21 -14.09 -5.13
C LEU A 85 14.66 -13.79 -5.54
N GLU A 86 15.03 -12.52 -5.66
CA GLU A 86 16.42 -12.09 -5.89
C GLU A 86 17.33 -12.48 -4.72
N LYS A 87 16.88 -12.25 -3.47
CA LYS A 87 17.61 -12.68 -2.27
C LYS A 87 17.79 -14.20 -2.26
N PHE A 88 16.74 -14.94 -2.63
CA PHE A 88 16.84 -16.40 -2.72
C PHE A 88 17.85 -16.85 -3.76
N ASN A 89 17.87 -16.20 -4.92
CA ASN A 89 18.84 -16.50 -5.96
C ASN A 89 20.29 -16.31 -5.47
N GLN A 90 20.56 -15.19 -4.80
CA GLN A 90 21.89 -14.89 -4.25
C GLN A 90 22.34 -15.89 -3.17
N GLU A 91 21.41 -16.41 -2.37
CA GLU A 91 21.73 -17.40 -1.35
C GLU A 91 21.94 -18.79 -1.96
N ILE A 92 21.14 -19.18 -2.96
CA ILE A 92 21.31 -20.46 -3.68
C ILE A 92 22.69 -20.54 -4.36
N ASP A 93 23.22 -19.42 -4.85
CA ASP A 93 24.56 -19.36 -5.43
C ASP A 93 25.67 -19.70 -4.42
N LYS A 94 25.47 -19.41 -3.13
CA LYS A 94 26.47 -19.65 -2.08
C LYS A 94 26.51 -21.11 -1.62
N GLU A 95 25.45 -21.87 -1.89
CA GLU A 95 25.27 -23.21 -1.34
C GLU A 95 25.88 -24.27 -2.27
N THR A 96 26.73 -25.15 -1.74
CA THR A 96 27.37 -26.25 -2.51
C THR A 96 26.85 -27.64 -2.16
N GLU A 97 26.12 -27.82 -1.05
CA GLU A 97 25.64 -29.12 -0.57
C GLU A 97 24.10 -29.26 -0.68
N GLU A 98 23.65 -30.45 -1.04
CA GLU A 98 22.24 -30.74 -1.37
C GLU A 98 21.34 -30.81 -0.12
N GLU A 99 21.83 -31.36 0.98
CA GLU A 99 21.10 -31.47 2.24
C GLU A 99 20.86 -30.09 2.89
N THR A 100 21.79 -29.14 2.70
CA THR A 100 21.67 -27.78 3.25
C THR A 100 20.71 -26.91 2.45
N LEU A 101 20.59 -27.16 1.14
CA LEU A 101 19.70 -26.43 0.25
C LEU A 101 18.23 -26.54 0.67
N LYS A 102 17.80 -27.72 1.15
CA LYS A 102 16.43 -27.96 1.59
C LYS A 102 16.07 -27.16 2.84
N GLU A 103 16.95 -27.13 3.83
CA GLU A 103 16.73 -26.35 5.05
C GLU A 103 16.87 -24.84 4.80
N HIS A 104 17.68 -24.47 3.82
CA HIS A 104 17.72 -23.11 3.30
C HIS A 104 16.39 -22.71 2.64
N LEU A 105 15.82 -23.52 1.76
CA LEU A 105 14.51 -23.26 1.14
C LEU A 105 13.41 -23.05 2.18
N LYS A 106 13.41 -23.87 3.23
CA LYS A 106 12.48 -23.74 4.35
C LYS A 106 12.68 -22.42 5.10
N THR A 107 13.92 -22.08 5.43
CA THR A 107 14.26 -20.82 6.11
C THR A 107 13.85 -19.61 5.28
N MET A 108 14.16 -19.64 4.00
CA MET A 108 13.78 -18.65 3.00
C MET A 108 12.26 -18.46 2.91
N PHE A 109 11.51 -19.55 2.81
CA PHE A 109 10.05 -19.51 2.81
C PHE A 109 9.50 -18.85 4.08
N HIS A 110 10.04 -19.16 5.26
CA HIS A 110 9.64 -18.52 6.51
C HIS A 110 9.97 -17.02 6.54
N ILE A 111 11.14 -16.61 6.05
CA ILE A 111 11.51 -15.19 5.93
C ILE A 111 10.50 -14.43 5.06
N SER A 112 10.08 -15.03 3.94
CA SER A 112 9.05 -14.42 3.09
C SER A 112 7.75 -14.24 3.88
N LEU A 113 7.32 -15.29 4.55
CA LEU A 113 6.06 -15.31 5.27
C LEU A 113 6.04 -14.28 6.42
N ASP A 114 7.15 -14.11 7.12
CA ASP A 114 7.30 -13.12 8.20
C ASP A 114 7.39 -11.68 7.69
N ALA A 115 8.07 -11.45 6.56
CA ALA A 115 8.10 -10.13 5.92
C ALA A 115 6.69 -9.67 5.53
N PHE A 116 5.87 -10.55 4.96
CA PHE A 116 4.48 -10.23 4.60
C PHE A 116 3.59 -10.01 5.83
N ARG A 117 3.70 -10.86 6.86
CA ARG A 117 2.96 -10.66 8.12
C ARG A 117 3.26 -9.30 8.75
N THR A 118 4.53 -8.91 8.74
CA THR A 118 4.95 -7.60 9.27
C THR A 118 4.31 -6.47 8.46
N THR A 119 4.30 -6.56 7.14
CA THR A 119 3.64 -5.59 6.25
C THR A 119 2.14 -5.51 6.52
N ASP A 120 1.45 -6.65 6.64
CA ASP A 120 0.01 -6.69 6.93
C ASP A 120 -0.33 -6.07 8.29
N GLU A 121 0.50 -6.33 9.31
CA GLU A 121 0.35 -5.70 10.63
C GLU A 121 0.53 -4.18 10.57
N VAL A 122 1.51 -3.70 9.79
CA VAL A 122 1.75 -2.27 9.57
C VAL A 122 0.56 -1.64 8.84
N ILE A 123 0.08 -2.26 7.76
CA ILE A 123 -1.09 -1.79 6.99
C ILE A 123 -2.33 -1.73 7.89
N THR A 124 -2.55 -2.75 8.73
CA THR A 124 -3.68 -2.80 9.67
C THR A 124 -3.59 -1.68 10.70
N LYS A 125 -2.40 -1.45 11.29
CA LYS A 125 -2.16 -0.34 12.22
C LYS A 125 -2.42 1.01 11.57
N LEU A 126 -1.90 1.23 10.36
CA LEU A 126 -2.14 2.46 9.59
C LEU A 126 -3.63 2.65 9.27
N SER A 127 -4.33 1.59 8.88
CA SER A 127 -5.77 1.64 8.59
C SER A 127 -6.59 2.02 9.83
N ASN A 128 -6.24 1.45 10.99
CA ASN A 128 -6.87 1.79 12.27
C ASN A 128 -6.57 3.24 12.68
N GLU A 129 -5.34 3.71 12.48
CA GLU A 129 -4.95 5.09 12.76
C GLU A 129 -5.71 6.07 11.86
N VAL A 130 -5.84 5.77 10.57
CA VAL A 130 -6.65 6.57 9.64
C VAL A 130 -8.11 6.60 10.08
N ALA A 131 -8.69 5.45 10.46
CA ALA A 131 -10.07 5.40 10.96
C ALA A 131 -10.25 6.22 12.24
N PHE A 132 -9.29 6.14 13.17
CA PHE A 132 -9.27 6.95 14.38
C PHE A 132 -9.18 8.45 14.07
N LEU A 133 -8.28 8.85 13.17
CA LEU A 133 -8.11 10.25 12.78
C LEU A 133 -9.36 10.81 12.10
N LYS A 134 -10.00 10.06 11.19
CA LYS A 134 -11.28 10.45 10.57
C LYS A 134 -12.40 10.61 11.59
N THR A 135 -12.49 9.70 12.55
CA THR A 135 -13.47 9.80 13.63
C THR A 135 -13.23 11.05 14.47
N ARG A 136 -11.95 11.33 14.78
CA ARG A 136 -11.56 12.52 15.55
C ARG A 136 -11.82 13.82 14.79
N GLU A 137 -11.57 13.84 13.48
CA GLU A 137 -11.90 14.94 12.58
C GLU A 137 -13.40 15.23 12.61
N TYR A 138 -14.23 14.20 12.39
CA TYR A 138 -15.69 14.32 12.47
C TYR A 138 -16.16 14.84 13.85
N ASP A 139 -15.63 14.29 14.94
CA ASP A 139 -15.95 14.76 16.29
C ASP A 139 -15.61 16.24 16.48
N PHE A 140 -14.50 16.71 15.90
CA PHE A 140 -14.14 18.12 15.92
C PHE A 140 -15.12 18.95 15.08
N GLU A 141 -15.44 18.54 13.85
CA GLU A 141 -16.42 19.23 13.01
C GLU A 141 -17.75 19.42 13.73
N VAL A 142 -18.27 18.37 14.39
CA VAL A 142 -19.52 18.42 15.16
C VAL A 142 -19.41 19.40 16.32
N LYS A 143 -18.32 19.33 17.11
CA LYS A 143 -18.08 20.26 18.23
C LYS A 143 -17.98 21.71 17.74
N PHE A 144 -17.26 21.93 16.64
CA PHE A 144 -17.12 23.25 16.03
C PHE A 144 -18.46 23.77 15.53
N GLN A 145 -19.31 22.92 14.94
CA GLN A 145 -20.64 23.31 14.48
C GLN A 145 -21.58 23.70 15.63
N ILE A 146 -21.55 22.97 16.75
CA ILE A 146 -22.30 23.32 17.96
C ILE A 146 -21.89 24.72 18.44
N VAL A 147 -20.58 24.95 18.48
CA VAL A 147 -19.98 26.20 18.96
C VAL A 147 -20.30 27.36 18.01
N THR A 148 -20.19 27.20 16.68
CA THR A 148 -20.54 28.25 15.71
C THR A 148 -22.04 28.59 15.69
N ASN A 149 -22.89 27.60 15.93
CA ASN A 149 -24.34 27.79 16.04
C ASN A 149 -24.78 28.42 17.38
N SER A 150 -23.94 28.37 18.42
CA SER A 150 -24.22 29.04 19.69
C SER A 150 -24.24 30.57 19.54
N ASN A 151 -24.96 31.26 20.42
CA ASN A 151 -24.95 32.73 20.47
C ASN A 151 -23.78 33.30 21.28
N ASP A 152 -22.92 32.44 21.81
CA ASP A 152 -21.84 32.81 22.73
C ASP A 152 -20.59 33.34 22.01
N LEU A 153 -20.50 33.14 20.68
CA LEU A 153 -19.40 33.60 19.86
C LEU A 153 -19.69 34.91 19.12
N SER A 154 -18.74 35.83 19.21
CA SER A 154 -18.70 37.01 18.34
C SER A 154 -18.62 36.62 16.85
N VAL A 155 -19.09 37.50 15.96
CA VAL A 155 -18.99 37.31 14.49
C VAL A 155 -17.55 36.99 14.06
N LYS A 156 -16.57 37.69 14.64
CA LYS A 156 -15.15 37.42 14.40
C LYS A 156 -14.78 35.98 14.78
N GLY A 157 -15.19 35.53 15.96
CA GLY A 157 -14.94 34.17 16.43
C GLY A 157 -15.59 33.13 15.54
N LYS A 158 -16.84 33.35 15.11
CA LYS A 158 -17.54 32.45 14.17
C LYS A 158 -16.81 32.31 12.84
N ILE A 159 -16.32 33.42 12.27
CA ILE A 159 -15.54 33.39 11.02
C ILE A 159 -14.27 32.55 11.18
N LEU A 160 -13.51 32.76 12.28
CA LEU A 160 -12.27 32.03 12.50
C LEU A 160 -12.51 30.53 12.74
N PHE A 161 -13.58 30.19 13.47
CA PHE A 161 -13.98 28.79 13.67
C PHE A 161 -14.39 28.12 12.36
N LEU A 162 -15.19 28.79 11.53
CA LEU A 162 -15.60 28.28 10.23
C LEU A 162 -14.40 28.09 9.30
N LEU A 163 -13.42 28.98 9.31
CA LEU A 163 -12.19 28.85 8.51
C LEU A 163 -11.17 27.86 9.10
N ALA A 164 -11.31 27.48 10.38
CA ALA A 164 -10.45 26.47 10.99
C ALA A 164 -10.85 25.04 10.58
N ILE A 165 -12.10 24.84 10.18
CA ILE A 165 -12.64 23.55 9.72
C ILE A 165 -12.90 23.48 8.22
N ASN A 166 -12.80 24.61 7.50
CA ASN A 166 -12.96 24.66 6.05
C ASN A 166 -11.73 25.32 5.41
N ASP A 167 -11.17 24.69 4.39
CA ASP A 167 -9.99 25.19 3.64
C ASP A 167 -10.23 26.56 2.99
N GLY A 168 -11.48 26.90 2.68
CA GLY A 168 -11.85 28.24 2.26
C GLY A 168 -13.35 28.42 2.08
N LEU A 169 -13.83 29.63 2.34
CA LEU A 169 -15.25 29.98 2.31
C LEU A 169 -15.48 31.26 1.52
N THR A 170 -16.56 31.32 0.76
CA THR A 170 -16.97 32.54 0.05
C THR A 170 -17.76 33.46 0.98
N LEU A 171 -17.95 34.72 0.58
CA LEU A 171 -18.82 35.64 1.32
C LEU A 171 -20.25 35.09 1.45
N LYS A 172 -20.76 34.41 0.42
CA LYS A 172 -22.11 33.81 0.44
C LYS A 172 -22.23 32.68 1.47
N ASP A 173 -21.15 31.93 1.71
CA ASP A 173 -21.15 30.85 2.69
C ASP A 173 -21.24 31.41 4.11
N PHE A 174 -20.47 32.47 4.38
CA PHE A 174 -20.58 33.19 5.66
C PHE A 174 -21.95 33.84 5.86
N GLU A 175 -22.56 34.43 4.82
CA GLU A 175 -23.91 35.01 4.90
C GLU A 175 -24.97 33.96 5.26
N LYS A 176 -24.81 32.71 4.81
CA LYS A 176 -25.72 31.60 5.14
C LYS A 176 -25.52 31.09 6.57
N MET A 177 -24.29 31.04 7.04
CA MET A 177 -23.92 30.40 8.32
C MET A 177 -23.89 31.36 9.51
N ILE A 178 -23.71 32.66 9.27
CA ILE A 178 -23.61 33.67 10.32
C ILE A 178 -24.78 34.65 10.19
N ASN A 179 -25.68 34.62 11.16
CA ASN A 179 -26.81 35.56 11.23
C ASN A 179 -26.34 36.97 11.63
N THR A 180 -25.94 37.77 10.64
CA THR A 180 -25.54 39.17 10.80
C THR A 180 -25.80 39.96 9.52
N SER A 181 -25.79 41.29 9.60
CA SER A 181 -25.84 42.12 8.40
C SER A 181 -24.61 41.92 7.51
N LYS A 182 -24.83 41.88 6.19
CA LYS A 182 -23.77 41.79 5.17
C LYS A 182 -22.69 42.86 5.35
N ARG A 183 -23.11 44.11 5.62
CA ARG A 183 -22.19 45.24 5.83
C ARG A 183 -21.25 44.99 7.01
N TRP A 184 -21.78 44.46 8.11
CA TRP A 184 -20.96 44.12 9.28
C TRP A 184 -20.01 42.97 8.98
N LEU A 185 -20.50 41.91 8.32
CA LEU A 185 -19.69 40.75 7.94
C LEU A 185 -18.49 41.14 7.07
N VAL A 186 -18.73 41.96 6.03
CA VAL A 186 -17.67 42.49 5.15
C VAL A 186 -16.64 43.29 5.94
N SER A 187 -17.09 44.19 6.83
CA SER A 187 -16.18 45.00 7.66
C SER A 187 -15.28 44.14 8.56
N VAL A 188 -15.81 43.06 9.14
CA VAL A 188 -15.03 42.13 9.96
C VAL A 188 -14.03 41.34 9.10
N LEU A 189 -14.44 40.85 7.92
CA LEU A 189 -13.55 40.15 6.98
C LEU A 189 -12.41 41.06 6.50
N GLU A 190 -12.69 42.29 6.09
CA GLU A 190 -11.69 43.28 5.70
C GLU A 190 -10.69 43.56 6.84
N THR A 191 -11.19 43.66 8.07
CA THR A 191 -10.35 43.84 9.27
C THR A 191 -9.43 42.64 9.49
N LEU A 192 -9.96 41.42 9.36
CA LEU A 192 -9.18 40.18 9.49
C LEU A 192 -8.12 40.04 8.39
N VAL A 193 -8.45 40.42 7.16
CA VAL A 193 -7.50 40.45 6.02
C VAL A 193 -6.41 41.49 6.26
N LYS A 194 -6.78 42.71 6.67
CA LYS A 194 -5.84 43.80 6.98
C LYS A 194 -4.86 43.39 8.10
N ASN A 195 -5.37 42.70 9.11
CA ASN A 195 -4.58 42.18 10.22
C ASN A 195 -3.81 40.89 9.87
N LYS A 196 -3.89 40.42 8.62
CA LYS A 196 -3.21 39.22 8.10
C LYS A 196 -3.59 37.92 8.82
N VAL A 197 -4.73 37.88 9.51
CA VAL A 197 -5.25 36.68 10.18
C VAL A 197 -5.87 35.72 9.16
N ILE A 198 -6.52 36.27 8.13
CA ILE A 198 -7.09 35.50 7.03
C ILE A 198 -6.54 36.04 5.71
N GLY A 199 -6.49 35.19 4.70
CA GLY A 199 -6.18 35.55 3.32
C GLY A 199 -7.43 35.57 2.46
N TYR A 200 -7.32 36.14 1.26
CA TYR A 200 -8.37 36.14 0.25
C TYR A 200 -7.77 35.74 -1.11
N ILE A 201 -8.35 34.75 -1.76
CA ILE A 201 -7.96 34.27 -3.09
C ILE A 201 -8.90 34.89 -4.12
N LEU A 202 -8.39 35.89 -4.86
CA LEU A 202 -9.16 36.63 -5.88
C LEU A 202 -9.78 35.73 -6.96
N THR A 203 -9.06 34.70 -7.41
CA THR A 203 -9.52 33.82 -8.49
C THR A 203 -10.69 32.92 -8.10
N LYS A 204 -10.81 32.60 -6.80
CA LYS A 204 -11.85 31.71 -6.26
C LYS A 204 -12.88 32.45 -5.40
N GLU A 205 -12.69 33.74 -5.18
CA GLU A 205 -13.49 34.56 -4.25
C GLU A 205 -13.65 33.96 -2.84
N THR A 206 -12.58 33.30 -2.36
CA THR A 206 -12.59 32.56 -1.10
C THR A 206 -11.66 33.18 -0.07
N TYR A 207 -12.13 33.23 1.17
CA TYR A 207 -11.33 33.54 2.35
C TYR A 207 -10.78 32.24 2.94
N TYR A 208 -9.55 32.28 3.45
CA TYR A 208 -8.89 31.14 4.09
C TYR A 208 -8.14 31.60 5.35
N LEU A 209 -7.98 30.71 6.32
CA LEU A 209 -7.16 30.99 7.50
C LEU A 209 -5.68 31.03 7.09
N ARG A 210 -4.96 32.09 7.45
CA ARG A 210 -3.51 32.12 7.23
C ARG A 210 -2.82 31.31 8.31
N VAL A 211 -2.33 30.13 7.93
CA VAL A 211 -1.44 29.28 8.74
C VAL A 211 0.01 29.61 8.39
#